data_AF-A0AAD7YBU1-F1
#
_entry.id   AF-A0AAD7YBU1-F1
#
_cell.length_a   1.000
_cell.length_b   1.000
_cell.length_c   1.000
_cell.angle_alpha   90.00
_cell.angle_beta   90.00
_cell.angle_gamma   90.00
#
_symmetry.space_group_name_H-M   'P 1'
#
loop_
_entity.id
_entity.type
_entity.pdbx_description
1 polymer ?
#
loop_
_entity_poly.entity_id
_entity_poly.type
_entity_poly.pdbx_seq_one_letter_code
_entity_poly.pdbx_strand_id
1 'polypeptide(L)'
;MFIRCGWKSSKTRTEYKNFPLDNDENWYGTMGPYLDMFAAFKLRLDELRLGHGTMPITKKNGAHTSFEVSKYGLTGAHHILLEESSFPPERRSSIVQSLGPVTAFLCMVRTEGIYRRKFASAVKRAMAHIPAIDDIIEITRNVKIIF
;
A
#
# COMPACT_ATOMS: atom_id res chain seq x y z
N MET A 1 -15.20 -23.64 -0.21
CA MET A 1 -14.94 -24.06 1.19
C MET A 1 -14.13 -22.96 1.85
N PHE A 2 -14.76 -22.08 2.64
CA PHE A 2 -14.05 -21.01 3.35
C PHE A 2 -13.56 -21.56 4.69
N ILE A 3 -12.24 -21.58 4.90
CA ILE A 3 -11.65 -22.02 6.16
C ILE A 3 -11.85 -20.90 7.18
N ARG A 4 -12.59 -21.17 8.28
CA ARG A 4 -12.78 -20.23 9.40
C ARG A 4 -11.49 -20.17 10.23
N CYS A 5 -10.58 -19.30 9.82
CA CYS A 5 -9.34 -19.06 10.56
C CYS A 5 -9.43 -17.74 11.32
N GLY A 6 -9.06 -17.78 12.60
CA GLY A 6 -9.08 -16.62 13.47
C GLY A 6 -7.79 -16.53 14.28
N TRP A 7 -7.50 -15.33 14.77
CA TRP A 7 -6.38 -15.08 15.66
C TRP A 7 -6.85 -15.16 17.11
N LYS A 8 -6.26 -16.07 17.91
CA LYS A 8 -6.48 -16.09 19.36
C LYS A 8 -5.26 -15.48 20.04
N SER A 9 -5.47 -14.43 20.83
CA SER A 9 -4.41 -13.79 21.60
C SER A 9 -4.00 -14.68 22.78
N SER A 10 -2.78 -15.20 22.74
CA SER A 10 -2.06 -15.73 23.90
C SER A 10 -1.08 -14.65 24.37
N LYS A 11 -0.85 -14.56 25.70
CA LYS A 11 -0.02 -13.51 26.36
C LYS A 11 1.37 -13.29 25.75
N THR A 12 1.87 -14.20 24.92
CA THR A 12 3.22 -14.16 24.34
C THR A 12 3.28 -14.31 22.81
N ARG A 13 2.20 -14.74 22.12
CA ARG A 13 2.20 -14.91 20.66
C ARG A 13 0.79 -15.03 20.08
N THR A 14 0.58 -14.49 18.89
CA THR A 14 -0.61 -14.72 18.08
C THR A 14 -0.45 -16.01 17.28
N GLU A 15 -1.25 -17.02 17.58
CA GLU A 15 -1.23 -18.33 16.90
C GLU A 15 -2.44 -18.48 15.99
N TYR A 16 -2.22 -19.06 14.81
CA TYR A 16 -3.26 -19.36 13.84
C TYR A 16 -3.99 -20.62 14.30
N LYS A 17 -5.28 -20.48 14.64
CA LYS A 17 -6.09 -21.61 15.09
C LYS A 17 -7.19 -21.89 14.07
N ASN A 18 -7.31 -23.16 13.68
CA ASN A 18 -8.44 -23.64 12.91
C ASN A 18 -9.62 -23.81 13.87
N PHE A 19 -10.71 -23.09 13.61
CA PHE A 19 -11.93 -23.23 14.38
C PHE A 19 -12.89 -24.18 13.66
N PRO A 20 -13.57 -25.09 14.38
CA PRO A 20 -14.62 -25.91 13.79
C PRO A 20 -15.78 -25.03 13.31
N LEU A 21 -16.52 -25.52 12.31
CA LEU A 21 -17.62 -24.78 11.64
C LEU A 21 -18.74 -24.38 12.61
N ASP A 22 -18.89 -25.12 13.71
CA ASP A 22 -20.00 -24.99 14.66
C ASP A 22 -19.71 -24.03 15.82
N ASN A 23 -18.53 -23.39 15.82
CA ASN A 23 -18.15 -22.46 16.88
C ASN A 23 -18.62 -21.04 16.57
N ASP A 24 -19.76 -20.66 17.13
CA ASP A 24 -20.37 -19.33 17.03
C ASP A 24 -19.59 -18.22 17.78
N GLU A 25 -18.71 -18.58 18.72
CA GLU A 25 -17.85 -17.61 19.41
C GLU A 25 -16.74 -17.05 18.50
N ASN A 26 -16.42 -17.72 17.40
CA ASN A 26 -15.42 -17.28 16.42
C ASN A 26 -16.03 -16.47 15.25
N TRP A 27 -17.10 -15.71 15.53
CA TRP A 27 -17.67 -14.80 14.54
C TRP A 27 -16.64 -13.77 14.03
N TYR A 28 -15.70 -13.35 14.89
CA TYR A 28 -14.66 -12.38 14.53
C TYR A 28 -13.66 -12.90 13.49
N GLY A 29 -13.31 -14.20 13.54
CA GLY A 29 -12.46 -14.83 12.51
C GLY A 29 -13.13 -14.88 11.14
N THR A 30 -14.46 -14.87 11.10
CA THR A 30 -15.23 -14.85 9.85
C THR A 30 -15.53 -13.42 9.38
N MET A 31 -15.90 -12.51 10.29
CA MET A 31 -16.25 -11.12 9.95
C MET A 31 -15.04 -10.24 9.63
N GLY A 32 -13.87 -10.49 10.22
CA GLY A 32 -12.66 -9.71 9.97
C GLY A 32 -12.32 -9.58 8.48
N PRO A 33 -12.21 -10.69 7.73
CA PRO A 33 -11.97 -10.65 6.29
C PRO A 33 -13.03 -9.88 5.49
N TYR A 34 -14.32 -10.01 5.84
CA TYR A 34 -15.39 -9.28 5.16
C TYR A 34 -15.28 -7.77 5.41
N LEU A 35 -15.04 -7.36 6.66
CA LEU A 35 -14.87 -5.95 7.01
C LEU A 35 -13.66 -5.34 6.32
N ASP A 36 -12.56 -6.09 6.22
CA ASP A 36 -11.36 -5.63 5.51
C ASP A 36 -11.63 -5.49 4.00
N MET A 37 -12.35 -6.45 3.40
CA MET A 37 -12.80 -6.38 2.01
C MET A 37 -13.67 -5.13 1.75
N PHE A 38 -14.66 -4.86 2.61
CA PHE A 38 -15.52 -3.68 2.45
C PHE A 38 -14.76 -2.37 2.67
N ALA A 39 -13.84 -2.33 3.63
CA ALA A 39 -13.00 -1.16 3.87
C ALA A 39 -12.06 -0.89 2.68
N ALA A 40 -11.46 -1.92 2.10
CA ALA A 40 -10.64 -1.80 0.90
C ALA A 40 -11.47 -1.38 -0.33
N PHE A 41 -12.67 -1.96 -0.50
CA PHE A 41 -13.57 -1.60 -1.59
C PHE A 41 -13.97 -0.12 -1.56
N LYS A 42 -14.28 0.42 -0.37
CA LYS A 42 -14.59 1.85 -0.22
C LYS A 42 -13.43 2.73 -0.68
N LEU A 43 -12.20 2.41 -0.27
CA LEU A 43 -11.03 3.19 -0.67
C LEU A 43 -10.81 3.16 -2.18
N ARG A 44 -11.00 1.99 -2.81
CA ARG A 44 -10.91 1.86 -4.27
C ARG A 44 -12.01 2.66 -4.99
N LEU A 45 -13.22 2.67 -4.45
CA LEU A 45 -14.34 3.45 -4.99
C LEU A 45 -14.10 4.96 -4.83
N ASP A 46 -13.58 5.39 -3.69
CA ASP A 46 -13.20 6.78 -3.44
C ASP A 46 -12.08 7.22 -4.39
N GLU A 47 -11.11 6.36 -4.66
CA GLU A 47 -10.05 6.61 -5.64
C GLU A 47 -10.59 6.79 -7.07
N LEU A 48 -11.49 5.91 -7.52
CA LEU A 48 -12.11 6.05 -8.84
C LEU A 48 -12.91 7.35 -8.99
N ARG A 49 -13.47 7.86 -7.88
CA ARG A 49 -14.30 9.09 -7.87
C ARG A 49 -13.49 10.37 -7.73
N LEU A 50 -12.46 10.36 -6.89
CA LEU A 50 -11.62 11.53 -6.59
C LEU A 50 -10.42 11.65 -7.53
N GLY A 51 -10.06 10.56 -8.22
CA GLY A 51 -8.94 10.50 -9.14
C GLY A 51 -7.57 10.47 -8.45
N HIS A 52 -6.52 10.63 -9.26
CA HIS A 52 -5.12 10.39 -8.88
C HIS A 52 -4.30 11.69 -8.76
N GLY A 53 -4.93 12.81 -8.40
CA GLY A 53 -4.30 14.12 -8.41
C GLY A 53 -3.37 14.39 -7.21
N THR A 54 -3.62 13.72 -6.08
CA THR A 54 -2.88 13.95 -4.84
C THR A 54 -2.54 12.64 -4.15
N MET A 55 -1.43 12.62 -3.44
CA MET A 55 -0.95 11.46 -2.71
C MET A 55 -0.69 11.87 -1.25
N PRO A 56 -1.36 11.27 -0.25
CA PRO A 56 -1.16 11.61 1.15
C PRO A 56 0.19 11.06 1.64
N ILE A 57 0.94 11.81 2.46
CA ILE A 57 2.25 11.39 2.98
C ILE A 57 2.12 10.94 4.43
N THR A 58 1.79 11.86 5.35
CA THR A 58 1.67 11.59 6.80
C THR A 58 0.81 12.69 7.43
N LYS A 59 0.28 12.47 8.65
CA LYS A 59 -0.18 13.57 9.51
C LYS A 59 1.04 14.24 10.15
N LYS A 60 1.36 15.48 9.76
CA LYS A 60 2.19 16.38 10.58
C LYS A 60 1.24 17.32 11.32
N ASN A 61 1.31 17.36 12.66
CA ASN A 61 0.50 18.25 13.51
C ASN A 61 -1.03 18.13 13.29
N GLY A 62 -1.55 16.91 13.14
CA GLY A 62 -2.98 16.67 12.95
C GLY A 62 -3.52 16.96 11.54
N ALA A 63 -2.78 17.65 10.69
CA ALA A 63 -3.11 17.91 9.30
C ALA A 63 -2.54 16.81 8.38
N HIS A 64 -3.38 16.26 7.49
CA HIS A 64 -2.92 15.38 6.42
C HIS A 64 -2.12 16.21 5.41
N THR A 65 -0.81 16.01 5.35
CA THR A 65 -0.01 16.60 4.26
C THR A 65 -0.13 15.69 3.04
N SER A 66 -0.83 16.17 2.02
CA SER A 66 -0.81 15.58 0.69
C SER A 66 0.14 16.38 -0.20
N PHE A 67 0.70 15.70 -1.20
CA PHE A 67 1.41 16.35 -2.28
C PHE A 67 0.66 16.10 -3.58
N GLU A 68 0.66 17.10 -4.43
CA GLU A 68 0.13 16.95 -5.77
C GLU A 68 1.11 16.17 -6.65
N VAL A 69 0.56 15.22 -7.41
CA VAL A 69 1.32 14.37 -8.33
C VAL A 69 1.80 15.17 -9.55
N SER A 70 1.11 16.29 -9.85
CA SER A 70 1.48 17.30 -10.86
C SER A 70 2.91 17.83 -10.73
N LYS A 71 3.44 17.91 -9.50
CA LYS A 71 4.83 18.36 -9.22
C LYS A 71 5.90 17.48 -9.87
N TYR A 72 5.54 16.25 -10.22
CA TYR A 72 6.41 15.29 -10.88
C TYR A 72 6.18 15.22 -12.40
N GLY A 73 5.45 16.19 -12.97
CA GLY A 73 5.08 16.20 -14.39
C GLY A 73 3.99 15.19 -14.77
N LEU A 74 3.36 14.56 -13.76
CA LEU A 74 2.35 13.54 -13.97
C LEU A 74 0.96 14.19 -14.03
N THR A 75 0.28 13.95 -15.13
CA THR A 75 -1.11 14.39 -15.39
C THR A 75 -2.11 13.27 -15.18
N GLY A 76 -3.41 13.58 -15.18
CA GLY A 76 -4.49 12.59 -15.09
C GLY A 76 -4.49 11.51 -16.18
N ALA A 77 -3.78 11.71 -17.29
CA ALA A 77 -3.56 10.68 -18.30
C ALA A 77 -2.80 9.47 -17.74
N HIS A 78 -1.96 9.67 -16.72
CA HIS A 78 -1.14 8.63 -16.09
C HIS A 78 -1.87 7.87 -14.99
N HIS A 79 -3.20 7.98 -14.90
CA HIS A 79 -4.01 7.34 -13.85
C HIS A 79 -3.75 5.83 -13.71
N ILE A 80 -3.53 5.12 -14.82
CA ILE A 80 -3.22 3.69 -14.85
C ILE A 80 -1.91 3.37 -14.12
N LEU A 81 -0.95 4.29 -14.16
CA LEU A 81 0.35 4.13 -13.51
C LEU A 81 0.34 4.58 -12.04
N LEU A 82 -0.68 5.36 -11.68
CA LEU A 82 -0.86 6.02 -10.39
C LEU A 82 -1.89 5.33 -9.50
N GLU A 83 -2.29 4.10 -9.83
CA GLU A 83 -3.20 3.33 -8.98
C GLU A 83 -2.71 3.30 -7.53
N GLU A 84 -3.68 3.42 -6.62
CA GLU A 84 -3.51 3.40 -5.18
C GLU A 84 -2.69 4.59 -4.63
N SER A 85 -2.55 5.69 -5.39
CA SER A 85 -1.84 6.89 -4.93
C SER A 85 -2.56 7.57 -3.77
N SER A 86 -3.89 7.58 -3.81
CA SER A 86 -4.75 8.29 -2.85
C SER A 86 -4.83 7.59 -1.48
N PHE A 87 -4.31 6.37 -1.37
CA PHE A 87 -4.40 5.56 -0.16
C PHE A 87 -3.48 6.09 0.94
N PRO A 88 -3.88 5.95 2.23
CA PRO A 88 -3.04 6.35 3.35
C PRO A 88 -1.73 5.52 3.39
N PRO A 89 -0.63 6.12 3.88
CA PRO A 89 0.70 5.50 3.86
C PRO A 89 0.75 4.13 4.55
N GLU A 90 0.00 3.96 5.63
CA GLU A 90 -0.08 2.72 6.42
C GLU A 90 -0.60 1.57 5.56
N ARG A 91 -1.69 1.78 4.83
CA ARG A 91 -2.29 0.77 3.95
C ARG A 91 -1.47 0.54 2.70
N ARG A 92 -0.87 1.58 2.10
CA ARG A 92 0.02 1.39 0.94
C ARG A 92 1.18 0.44 1.24
N SER A 93 1.65 0.43 2.49
CA SER A 93 2.71 -0.48 2.91
C SER A 93 2.29 -1.96 3.04
N SER A 94 0.98 -2.24 3.17
CA SER A 94 0.44 -3.61 3.19
C SER A 94 0.05 -4.10 1.79
N ILE A 95 -0.24 -3.19 0.85
CA ILE A 95 -0.65 -3.53 -0.52
C ILE A 95 0.41 -3.22 -1.59
N VAL A 96 1.70 -3.23 -1.22
CA VAL A 96 2.81 -2.80 -2.08
C VAL A 96 2.79 -3.42 -3.50
N GLN A 97 2.31 -4.66 -3.62
CA GLN A 97 2.28 -5.39 -4.88
C GLN A 97 1.16 -4.98 -5.84
N SER A 98 0.09 -4.35 -5.33
CA SER A 98 -1.02 -3.86 -6.14
C SER A 98 -0.95 -2.36 -6.40
N LEU A 99 0.10 -1.69 -5.93
CA LEU A 99 0.33 -0.28 -6.24
C LEU A 99 0.69 -0.13 -7.72
N GLY A 100 0.21 0.96 -8.32
CA GLY A 100 0.67 1.36 -9.63
C GLY A 100 2.20 1.52 -9.68
N PRO A 101 2.85 1.20 -10.80
CA PRO A 101 4.32 1.20 -10.90
C PRO A 101 4.95 2.57 -10.57
N VAL A 102 4.29 3.67 -10.96
CA VAL A 102 4.75 5.03 -10.66
C VAL A 102 4.44 5.40 -9.21
N THR A 103 3.30 4.97 -8.66
CA THR A 103 3.01 5.10 -7.22
C THR A 103 4.06 4.41 -6.35
N ALA A 104 4.44 3.18 -6.69
CA ALA A 104 5.47 2.42 -6.00
C ALA A 104 6.84 3.12 -6.08
N PHE A 105 7.17 3.69 -7.24
CA PHE A 105 8.41 4.46 -7.42
C PHE A 105 8.43 5.74 -6.58
N LEU A 106 7.34 6.51 -6.57
CA LEU A 106 7.21 7.71 -5.72
C LEU A 106 7.32 7.36 -4.22
N CYS A 107 6.67 6.27 -3.79
CA CYS A 107 6.82 5.72 -2.43
C CYS A 107 8.28 5.36 -2.12
N MET A 108 8.98 4.69 -3.04
CA MET A 108 10.39 4.30 -2.85
C MET A 108 11.29 5.52 -2.66
N VAL A 109 11.10 6.56 -3.46
CA VAL A 109 11.91 7.78 -3.39
C VAL A 109 11.64 8.57 -2.12
N ARG A 110 10.40 8.56 -1.61
CA ARG A 110 9.99 9.31 -0.41
C ARG A 110 10.23 8.59 0.91
N THR A 111 10.37 7.27 0.91
CA THR A 111 10.51 6.49 2.14
C THR A 111 11.96 6.10 2.40
N GLU A 112 12.31 6.03 3.69
CA GLU A 112 13.63 5.59 4.15
C GLU A 112 13.55 4.24 4.86
N GLY A 113 14.70 3.61 5.09
CA GLY A 113 14.81 2.41 5.92
C GLY A 113 14.14 1.15 5.35
N ILE A 114 13.34 0.47 6.18
CA ILE A 114 12.74 -0.84 5.86
C ILE A 114 11.67 -0.72 4.78
N TYR A 115 10.87 0.36 4.81
CA TYR A 115 9.80 0.57 3.84
C TYR A 115 10.34 0.82 2.44
N ARG A 116 11.45 1.55 2.32
CA ARG A 116 12.15 1.73 1.04
C ARG A 116 12.47 0.40 0.36
N ARG A 117 13.03 -0.56 1.10
CA ARG A 117 13.38 -1.89 0.56
C ARG A 117 12.15 -2.64 0.05
N LYS A 118 11.01 -2.51 0.73
CA LYS A 118 9.73 -3.11 0.30
C LYS A 118 9.25 -2.48 -1.01
N PHE A 119 9.30 -1.15 -1.13
CA PHE A 119 8.90 -0.48 -2.37
C PHE A 119 9.89 -0.75 -3.51
N ALA A 120 11.19 -0.82 -3.23
CA ALA A 120 12.21 -1.14 -4.22
C ALA A 120 12.00 -2.53 -4.84
N SER A 121 11.66 -3.54 -4.04
CA SER A 121 11.38 -4.89 -4.56
C SER A 121 10.11 -4.92 -5.42
N ALA A 122 9.10 -4.11 -5.09
CA ALA A 122 7.91 -3.97 -5.90
C ALA A 122 8.17 -3.23 -7.22
N VAL A 123 8.94 -2.14 -7.19
CA VAL A 123 9.38 -1.40 -8.39
C VAL A 123 10.19 -2.31 -9.30
N LYS A 124 11.15 -3.06 -8.76
CA LYS A 124 11.95 -4.03 -9.53
C LYS A 124 11.06 -5.07 -10.23
N ARG A 125 10.00 -5.54 -9.55
CA ARG A 125 9.05 -6.50 -10.14
C ARG A 125 8.19 -5.86 -11.22
N ALA A 126 7.65 -4.67 -10.97
CA ALA A 126 6.78 -3.98 -11.90
C ALA A 126 7.53 -3.53 -13.18
N MET A 127 8.80 -3.15 -13.01
CA MET A 127 9.67 -2.65 -14.09
C MET A 127 10.71 -3.68 -14.54
N ALA A 128 10.46 -4.98 -14.35
CA ALA A 128 11.41 -6.04 -14.70
C ALA A 128 11.75 -6.09 -16.21
N HIS A 129 10.92 -5.49 -17.05
CA HIS A 129 11.12 -5.38 -18.49
C HIS A 129 12.07 -4.24 -18.89
N ILE A 130 12.37 -3.31 -17.98
CA ILE A 130 13.26 -2.18 -18.24
C ILE A 130 14.71 -2.65 -17.98
N PRO A 131 15.60 -2.56 -18.99
CA PRO A 131 17.01 -2.88 -18.79
C PRO A 131 17.64 -1.91 -17.78
N ALA A 132 18.57 -2.41 -16.95
CA ALA A 132 19.27 -1.62 -15.93
C ALA A 132 18.37 -1.01 -14.84
N ILE A 133 17.19 -1.59 -14.56
CA ILE A 133 16.32 -1.11 -13.47
C ILE A 133 17.00 -1.13 -12.10
N ASP A 134 17.90 -2.09 -11.86
CA ASP A 134 18.67 -2.18 -10.62
C ASP A 134 19.58 -0.97 -10.43
N ASP A 135 20.25 -0.52 -11.49
CA ASP A 135 21.11 0.67 -11.46
C ASP A 135 20.29 1.94 -11.17
N ILE A 136 19.09 2.04 -11.73
CA ILE A 136 18.17 3.18 -11.47
C ILE A 136 17.72 3.19 -9.99
N ILE A 137 17.40 2.02 -9.43
CA ILE A 137 17.03 1.89 -8.01
C ILE A 137 18.22 2.25 -7.10
N GLU A 138 19.44 1.93 -7.51
CA GLU A 138 20.65 2.28 -6.78
C GLU A 138 20.95 3.78 -6.83
N ILE A 139 20.89 4.42 -8.01
CA ILE A 139 21.10 5.86 -8.18
C ILE A 139 20.15 6.67 -7.30
N THR A 140 18.87 6.28 -7.27
CA THR A 140 17.84 6.94 -6.46
C THR A 140 18.05 6.80 -4.94
N ARG A 141 19.03 6.00 -4.48
CA ARG A 141 19.37 5.88 -3.06
C ARG A 141 20.14 7.08 -2.52
N ASN A 142 20.90 7.74 -3.40
CA ASN A 142 21.72 8.90 -3.06
C ASN A 142 20.99 10.23 -3.30
N VAL A 143 19.82 10.19 -3.95
CA VAL A 143 18.99 11.37 -4.17
C VAL A 143 18.17 11.66 -2.92
N LYS A 144 18.67 12.56 -2.06
CA LYS A 144 17.81 13.26 -1.11
C LYS A 144 17.00 14.29 -1.90
N ILE A 145 15.75 13.96 -2.21
CA ILE A 145 14.81 14.96 -2.69
C ILE A 145 14.46 15.84 -1.48
N ILE A 146 15.15 16.97 -1.35
CA ILE A 146 14.90 18.00 -0.35
C ILE A 146 13.66 18.78 -0.81
N PHE A 147 12.50 18.52 -0.19
CA PHE A 147 11.34 19.41 -0.18
C PHE A 147 10.62 19.34 1.17
#